data_AF-A0A6G1LAZ1-F1
#
_entry.id   AF-A0A6G1LAZ1-F1
#
_cell.length_a   1.000
_cell.length_b   1.000
_cell.length_c   1.000
_cell.angle_alpha   90.00
_cell.angle_beta   90.00
_cell.angle_gamma   90.00
#
_symmetry.space_group_name_H-M   'P 1'
#
loop_
_entity.id
_entity.type
_entity.pdbx_description
1 polymer ?
#
loop_
_entity_poly.entity_id
_entity_poly.type
_entity_poly.pdbx_seq_one_letter_code
_entity_poly.pdbx_strand_id
1 'polypeptide(L)'
;MQSTVPPPSRRPAATKSLQVYLAPTTQVVFIGITRLATLVFFALGTTYTLFHLAPDPLVPLHIKALYLLGPTIPVTTAMLSGACVSAIRIHVPPALMRTKEDVMRWANNVPPNTRLSMTYMRFRPWPVKKQFVFRDLRRLEPNARRLSNVEHIPERTRESMDKHFLYGWLVRRFVGRYWVNMKSSARNRCEVPGVWERMWGQIPWAGERGVAVDEAVESRREEARRERVPGPRVPPPPLGRQPQVKKAKK
;
A
#
# COMPACT_ATOMS: atom_id res chain seq x y z
N MET A 1 -2.00 -1.03 -56.38
CA MET A 1 -2.65 -0.59 -55.12
C MET A 1 -2.25 -1.58 -54.03
N GLN A 2 -1.33 -1.21 -53.14
CA GLN A 2 -0.86 -2.08 -52.05
C GLN A 2 -1.80 -1.93 -50.86
N SER A 3 -2.48 -3.02 -50.50
CA SER A 3 -3.38 -3.10 -49.34
C SER A 3 -2.54 -3.15 -48.06
N THR A 4 -2.41 -2.02 -47.37
CA THR A 4 -1.82 -1.95 -46.04
C THR A 4 -2.82 -2.45 -45.00
N VAL A 5 -2.70 -3.73 -44.64
CA VAL A 5 -3.38 -4.29 -43.47
C VAL A 5 -2.72 -3.72 -42.20
N PRO A 6 -3.46 -3.04 -41.32
CA PRO A 6 -2.90 -2.53 -40.08
C PRO A 6 -2.48 -3.68 -39.15
N PRO A 7 -1.36 -3.55 -38.42
CA PRO A 7 -0.89 -4.60 -37.53
C PRO A 7 -1.92 -4.87 -36.41
N PRO A 8 -2.09 -6.15 -35.99
CA PRO A 8 -3.06 -6.50 -34.96
C PRO A 8 -2.74 -5.76 -33.66
N SER A 9 -3.74 -5.05 -33.13
CA SER A 9 -3.64 -4.39 -31.83
C SER A 9 -3.33 -5.46 -30.77
N ARG A 10 -2.10 -5.48 -30.24
CA ARG A 10 -1.72 -6.34 -29.12
C ARG A 10 -2.54 -5.94 -27.90
N ARG A 11 -3.66 -6.62 -27.66
CA ARG A 11 -4.36 -6.52 -26.37
C ARG A 11 -3.35 -6.96 -25.29
N PRO A 12 -3.09 -6.15 -24.26
CA PRO A 12 -2.23 -6.59 -23.17
C PRO A 12 -2.80 -7.88 -22.60
N ALA A 13 -1.97 -8.93 -22.52
CA ALA A 13 -2.38 -10.22 -22.01
C ALA A 13 -3.09 -10.03 -20.65
N ALA A 14 -4.33 -10.51 -20.55
CA ALA A 14 -5.14 -10.35 -19.34
C ALA A 14 -4.35 -10.88 -18.13
N THR A 15 -4.02 -10.00 -17.20
CA THR A 15 -3.28 -10.39 -16.00
C THR A 15 -4.20 -11.18 -15.09
N LYS A 16 -3.86 -12.43 -14.80
CA LYS A 16 -4.66 -13.29 -13.93
C LYS A 16 -4.23 -13.10 -12.48
N SER A 17 -5.20 -13.05 -11.57
CA SER A 17 -4.94 -12.91 -10.13
C SER A 17 -4.87 -14.29 -9.47
N LEU A 18 -3.79 -14.57 -8.74
CA LEU A 18 -3.62 -15.80 -7.95
C LEU A 18 -3.86 -15.51 -6.47
N GLN A 19 -4.60 -16.35 -5.76
CA GLN A 19 -4.76 -16.23 -4.31
C GLN A 19 -3.63 -16.95 -3.57
N VAL A 20 -2.77 -16.17 -2.90
CA VAL A 20 -1.59 -16.69 -2.18
C VAL A 20 -1.78 -16.75 -0.67
N TYR A 21 -2.73 -15.98 -0.15
CA TYR A 21 -3.06 -15.98 1.28
C TYR A 21 -4.57 -15.88 1.47
N LEU A 22 -5.07 -16.67 2.41
CA LEU A 22 -6.45 -16.63 2.89
C LEU A 22 -6.43 -16.86 4.40
N ALA A 23 -6.82 -15.86 5.18
CA ALA A 23 -6.91 -15.99 6.63
C ALA A 23 -8.01 -17.00 7.02
N PRO A 24 -7.89 -17.67 8.18
CA PRO A 24 -8.93 -18.54 8.70
C PRO A 24 -10.27 -17.81 8.83
N THR A 25 -11.35 -18.44 8.36
CA THR A 25 -12.70 -17.86 8.44
C THR A 25 -13.08 -17.48 9.86
N THR A 26 -12.71 -18.31 10.86
CA THR A 26 -12.96 -18.04 12.27
C THR A 26 -12.33 -16.72 12.74
N GLN A 27 -11.09 -16.45 12.35
CA GLN A 27 -10.41 -15.19 12.66
C GLN A 27 -11.11 -13.99 12.01
N VAL A 28 -11.47 -14.12 10.73
CA VAL A 28 -12.14 -13.08 9.95
C VAL A 28 -13.51 -12.75 10.55
N VAL A 29 -14.30 -13.77 10.87
CA VAL A 29 -15.63 -13.63 11.49
C VAL A 29 -15.52 -13.07 12.90
N PHE A 30 -14.61 -13.59 13.73
CA PHE A 30 -14.41 -13.10 15.10
C PHE A 30 -14.07 -11.62 15.12
N ILE A 31 -13.14 -11.18 14.26
CA ILE A 31 -12.76 -9.76 14.16
C ILE A 31 -13.93 -8.91 13.63
N GLY A 32 -14.67 -9.40 12.64
CA GLY A 32 -15.86 -8.72 12.12
C GLY A 32 -16.93 -8.52 13.19
N ILE A 33 -17.29 -9.59 13.90
CA ILE A 33 -18.27 -9.56 15.01
C ILE A 33 -17.79 -8.64 16.13
N THR A 34 -16.53 -8.76 16.55
CA THR A 34 -15.97 -7.91 17.61
C THR A 34 -16.08 -6.43 17.25
N ARG A 35 -15.78 -6.06 16.00
CA ARG A 35 -15.87 -4.67 15.53
C ARG A 35 -17.31 -4.18 15.38
N LEU A 36 -18.21 -5.04 14.96
CA LEU A 36 -19.63 -4.71 14.92
C LEU A 36 -20.17 -4.51 16.35
N ALA A 37 -19.80 -5.39 17.28
CA ALA A 37 -20.19 -5.30 18.68
C ALA A 37 -19.70 -4.01 19.35
N THR A 38 -18.46 -3.56 19.07
CA THR A 38 -17.99 -2.28 19.62
C THR A 38 -18.76 -1.07 19.09
N LEU A 39 -19.19 -1.10 17.81
CA LEU A 39 -20.05 -0.06 17.24
C LEU A 39 -21.43 -0.03 17.88
N VAL A 40 -22.03 -1.22 18.07
CA VAL A 40 -23.35 -1.35 18.70
C VAL A 40 -23.30 -0.90 20.15
N PHE A 41 -22.28 -1.34 20.90
CA PHE A 41 -22.08 -0.91 22.29
C PHE A 41 -21.89 0.59 22.41
N PHE A 42 -21.11 1.19 21.49
CA PHE A 42 -20.94 2.63 21.42
C PHE A 42 -22.26 3.35 21.13
N ALA A 43 -23.01 2.91 20.12
CA ALA A 43 -24.29 3.51 19.75
C ALA A 43 -25.31 3.42 20.90
N LEU A 44 -25.47 2.25 21.51
CA LEU A 44 -26.39 2.05 22.64
C LEU A 44 -25.96 2.85 23.86
N GLY A 45 -24.67 2.83 24.22
CA GLY A 45 -24.15 3.56 25.38
C GLY A 45 -24.29 5.07 25.23
N THR A 46 -23.96 5.62 24.06
CA THR A 46 -24.13 7.06 23.78
C THR A 46 -25.61 7.45 23.73
N THR A 47 -26.47 6.64 23.12
CA THR A 47 -27.93 6.88 23.06
C THR A 47 -28.53 6.87 24.46
N TYR A 48 -28.23 5.86 25.27
CA TYR A 48 -28.70 5.77 26.65
C TYR A 48 -28.25 6.98 27.48
N THR A 49 -26.99 7.39 27.33
CA THR A 49 -26.46 8.56 28.04
C THR A 49 -27.17 9.85 27.63
N LEU A 50 -27.40 10.04 26.32
CA LEU A 50 -28.01 11.24 25.79
C LEU A 50 -29.49 11.38 26.16
N PHE A 51 -30.27 10.30 26.09
CA PHE A 51 -31.72 10.36 26.28
C PHE A 51 -32.16 10.13 27.73
N HIS A 52 -31.42 9.35 28.53
CA HIS A 52 -31.81 9.04 29.91
C HIS A 52 -30.97 9.77 30.95
N LEU A 53 -29.63 9.75 30.86
CA LEU A 53 -28.77 10.33 31.90
C LEU A 53 -28.56 11.85 31.75
N ALA A 54 -28.45 12.36 30.53
CA ALA A 54 -28.21 13.78 30.30
C ALA A 54 -29.31 14.68 30.91
N PRO A 55 -30.62 14.42 30.71
CA PRO A 55 -31.68 15.28 31.25
C PRO A 55 -31.88 15.16 32.77
N ASP A 56 -31.40 14.08 33.41
CA ASP A 56 -31.60 13.88 34.85
C ASP A 56 -30.68 14.79 35.67
N PRO A 57 -31.21 15.76 36.45
CA PRO A 57 -30.40 16.67 37.25
C PRO A 57 -29.79 16.01 38.50
N LEU A 58 -30.30 14.85 38.92
CA LEU A 58 -29.84 14.14 40.12
C LEU A 58 -28.52 13.41 39.90
N VAL A 59 -28.19 13.09 38.65
CA VAL A 59 -26.98 12.35 38.31
C VAL A 59 -25.77 13.29 38.29
N PRO A 60 -24.73 13.05 39.11
CA PRO A 60 -23.51 13.84 39.09
C PRO A 60 -22.81 13.84 37.72
N LEU A 61 -22.19 14.96 37.36
CA LEU A 61 -21.52 15.15 36.06
C LEU A 61 -20.44 14.08 35.77
N HIS A 62 -19.68 13.66 36.79
CA HIS A 62 -18.63 12.65 36.63
C HIS A 62 -19.19 11.27 36.22
N ILE A 63 -20.40 10.92 36.69
CA ILE A 63 -21.09 9.69 36.27
C ILE A 63 -21.53 9.82 34.82
N LYS A 64 -22.13 10.96 34.42
CA LYS A 64 -22.51 11.23 33.02
C LYS A 64 -21.29 11.14 32.09
N ALA A 65 -20.17 11.73 32.50
CA ALA A 65 -18.92 11.68 31.74
C ALA A 65 -18.38 10.24 31.62
N LEU A 66 -18.44 9.44 32.69
CA LEU A 66 -18.02 8.04 32.66
C LEU A 66 -18.87 7.20 31.70
N TYR A 67 -20.20 7.37 31.72
CA TYR A 67 -21.11 6.68 30.81
C TYR A 67 -20.96 7.13 29.35
N LEU A 68 -20.55 8.38 29.12
CA LEU A 68 -20.25 8.87 27.78
C LEU A 68 -18.91 8.33 27.25
N LEU A 69 -17.88 8.29 28.10
CA LEU A 69 -16.52 7.90 27.72
C LEU A 69 -16.31 6.38 27.71
N GLY A 70 -16.96 5.64 28.61
CA GLY A 70 -16.84 4.17 28.70
C GLY A 70 -17.03 3.46 27.35
N PRO A 71 -18.12 3.75 26.61
CA PRO A 71 -18.36 3.16 25.28
C PRO A 71 -17.36 3.59 24.20
N THR A 72 -16.63 4.71 24.38
CA THR A 72 -15.59 5.14 23.43
C THR A 72 -14.34 4.26 23.50
N ILE A 73 -14.07 3.62 24.65
CA ILE A 73 -12.85 2.82 24.87
C ILE A 73 -12.78 1.60 23.94
N PRO A 74 -13.83 0.77 23.79
CA PRO A 74 -13.79 -0.35 22.85
C PRO A 74 -13.64 0.08 21.39
N VAL A 75 -14.29 1.19 21.00
CA VAL A 75 -14.20 1.74 19.64
C VAL A 75 -12.80 2.24 19.33
N THR A 76 -12.22 3.06 20.21
CA THR A 76 -10.86 3.57 20.05
C THR A 76 -9.83 2.43 20.05
N THR A 77 -10.00 1.43 20.90
CA THR A 77 -9.19 0.21 20.90
C THR A 77 -9.30 -0.53 19.56
N ALA A 78 -10.51 -0.69 19.02
CA ALA A 78 -10.72 -1.31 17.71
C ALA A 78 -10.08 -0.49 16.57
N MET A 79 -10.11 0.85 16.64
CA MET A 79 -9.42 1.72 15.67
C MET A 79 -7.90 1.57 15.73
N LEU A 80 -7.34 1.40 16.93
CA LEU A 80 -5.90 1.24 17.17
C LEU A 80 -5.38 -0.18 16.89
N SER A 81 -6.26 -1.19 16.85
CA SER A 81 -5.91 -2.61 16.66
C SER A 81 -5.28 -2.95 15.29
N GLY A 82 -5.24 -2.00 14.35
CA GLY A 82 -4.65 -2.19 13.03
C GLY A 82 -5.57 -2.93 12.03
N ALA A 83 -5.15 -2.97 10.76
CA ALA A 83 -5.92 -3.65 9.72
C ALA A 83 -5.64 -5.17 9.75
N CYS A 84 -6.66 -6.01 9.94
CA CYS A 84 -6.49 -7.46 9.81
C CYS A 84 -6.67 -7.86 8.34
N VAL A 85 -5.68 -8.55 7.78
CA VAL A 85 -5.71 -9.04 6.41
C VAL A 85 -6.52 -10.34 6.34
N SER A 86 -7.51 -10.39 5.44
CA SER A 86 -8.31 -11.59 5.20
C SER A 86 -7.83 -12.37 3.98
N ALA A 87 -7.36 -11.71 2.93
CA ALA A 87 -6.87 -12.38 1.74
C ALA A 87 -5.81 -11.54 1.02
N ILE A 88 -4.84 -12.19 0.39
CA ILE A 88 -3.85 -11.57 -0.49
C ILE A 88 -3.90 -12.28 -1.83
N ARG A 89 -4.06 -11.48 -2.89
CA ARG A 89 -3.99 -11.92 -4.27
C ARG A 89 -2.82 -11.24 -4.96
N ILE A 90 -2.14 -11.97 -5.83
CA ILE A 90 -1.03 -11.46 -6.61
C ILE A 90 -1.41 -11.41 -8.07
N HIS A 91 -0.92 -10.42 -8.79
CA HIS A 91 -1.12 -10.30 -10.23
C HIS A 91 0.11 -10.86 -10.93
N VAL A 92 -0.05 -12.02 -11.56
CA VAL A 92 1.05 -12.76 -12.19
C VAL A 92 0.81 -12.81 -13.70
N PRO A 93 1.87 -12.68 -14.52
CA PRO A 93 1.79 -12.95 -15.94
C PRO A 93 1.22 -14.36 -16.20
N PRO A 94 0.29 -14.52 -17.15
CA PRO A 94 -0.35 -15.81 -17.42
C PRO A 94 0.64 -16.90 -17.82
N ALA A 95 1.79 -16.52 -18.39
CA ALA A 95 2.87 -17.44 -18.76
C ALA A 95 3.44 -18.23 -17.56
N LEU A 96 3.44 -17.63 -16.36
CA LEU A 96 4.00 -18.23 -15.14
C LEU A 96 2.98 -19.08 -14.37
N MET A 97 1.72 -19.10 -14.81
CA MET A 97 0.63 -19.84 -14.15
C MET A 97 0.38 -21.21 -14.80
N ARG A 98 1.32 -21.70 -15.61
CA ARG A 98 1.20 -22.99 -16.31
C ARG A 98 1.36 -24.16 -15.35
N THR A 99 2.36 -24.09 -14.49
CA THR A 99 2.68 -25.14 -13.51
C THR A 99 2.82 -24.53 -12.12
N LYS A 100 2.62 -25.35 -11.09
CA LYS A 100 2.80 -24.93 -9.70
C LYS A 100 4.26 -24.60 -9.41
N GLU A 101 5.17 -25.36 -10.02
CA GLU A 101 6.60 -25.25 -9.90
C GLU A 101 7.11 -23.92 -10.46
N ASP A 102 6.57 -23.46 -11.58
CA ASP A 102 6.92 -22.16 -12.16
C ASP A 102 6.51 -21.00 -11.25
N VAL A 103 5.29 -21.06 -10.68
CA VAL A 103 4.83 -20.07 -9.70
C VAL A 103 5.75 -20.08 -8.48
N MET A 104 6.16 -21.26 -8.01
CA MET A 104 7.03 -21.40 -6.85
C MET A 104 8.47 -20.95 -7.11
N ARG A 105 8.99 -21.15 -8.33
CA ARG A 105 10.28 -20.61 -8.77
C ARG A 105 10.23 -19.09 -8.86
N TRP A 106 9.16 -18.54 -9.43
CA TRP A 106 8.93 -17.10 -9.45
C TRP A 106 8.77 -16.52 -8.04
N ALA A 107 8.09 -17.23 -7.13
CA ALA A 107 7.91 -16.81 -5.75
C ALA A 107 9.23 -16.74 -4.96
N ASN A 108 10.30 -17.41 -5.40
CA ASN A 108 11.62 -17.31 -4.78
C ASN A 108 12.32 -15.99 -5.12
N ASN A 109 11.98 -15.38 -6.26
CA ASN A 109 12.63 -14.18 -6.81
C ASN A 109 11.56 -13.25 -7.37
N VAL A 110 10.76 -12.66 -6.49
CA VAL A 110 9.62 -11.83 -6.86
C VAL A 110 10.12 -10.50 -7.42
N PRO A 111 9.69 -10.10 -8.63
CA PRO A 111 10.00 -8.77 -9.13
C PRO A 111 9.44 -7.67 -8.20
N PRO A 112 10.20 -6.62 -7.89
CA PRO A 112 9.76 -5.56 -6.96
C PRO A 112 8.48 -4.86 -7.41
N ASN A 113 8.24 -4.78 -8.73
CA ASN A 113 7.07 -4.14 -9.34
C ASN A 113 5.82 -5.03 -9.36
N THR A 114 5.84 -6.19 -8.70
CA THR A 114 4.70 -7.09 -8.62
C THR A 114 3.53 -6.41 -7.92
N ARG A 115 2.35 -6.44 -8.54
CA ARG A 115 1.11 -5.89 -7.97
C ARG A 115 0.40 -6.93 -7.11
N LEU A 116 -0.07 -6.48 -5.95
CA LEU A 116 -0.77 -7.30 -4.97
C LEU A 116 -2.11 -6.62 -4.67
N SER A 117 -3.17 -7.39 -4.55
CA SER A 117 -4.45 -6.94 -4.04
C SER A 117 -4.68 -7.57 -2.68
N MET A 118 -4.66 -6.77 -1.63
CA MET A 118 -4.91 -7.22 -0.27
C MET A 118 -6.32 -6.81 0.15
N THR A 119 -7.07 -7.78 0.65
CA THR A 119 -8.36 -7.59 1.28
C THR A 119 -8.15 -7.58 2.78
N TYR A 120 -8.63 -6.54 3.46
CA TYR A 120 -8.44 -6.39 4.90
C TYR A 120 -9.67 -5.74 5.53
N MET A 121 -9.81 -5.91 6.84
CA MET A 121 -10.78 -5.20 7.65
C MET A 121 -10.04 -4.28 8.63
N ARG A 122 -10.58 -3.08 8.85
CA ARG A 122 -10.07 -2.09 9.83
C ARG A 122 -11.16 -1.81 10.84
N PHE A 123 -11.28 -0.59 11.33
CA PHE A 123 -12.41 -0.19 12.16
C PHE A 123 -13.78 -0.57 11.57
N ARG A 124 -13.96 -0.41 10.25
CA ARG A 124 -15.17 -0.82 9.55
C ARG A 124 -15.29 -2.36 9.53
N PRO A 125 -16.46 -2.94 9.86
CA PRO A 125 -16.64 -4.40 9.93
C PRO A 125 -16.72 -5.07 8.55
N TRP A 126 -16.74 -4.30 7.46
CA TRP A 126 -16.73 -4.83 6.10
C TRP A 126 -15.31 -4.89 5.50
N PRO A 127 -15.02 -5.93 4.68
CA PRO A 127 -13.74 -6.08 4.01
C PRO A 127 -13.55 -5.02 2.92
N VAL A 128 -12.37 -4.41 2.91
CA VAL A 128 -11.93 -3.43 1.91
C VAL A 128 -10.79 -4.02 1.10
N LYS A 129 -10.83 -3.83 -0.22
CA LYS A 129 -9.76 -4.24 -1.14
C LYS A 129 -8.89 -3.03 -1.46
N LYS A 130 -7.58 -3.21 -1.44
CA LYS A 130 -6.61 -2.20 -1.90
C LYS A 130 -5.48 -2.87 -2.66
N GLN A 131 -4.98 -2.16 -3.66
CA GLN A 131 -3.82 -2.59 -4.44
C GLN A 131 -2.53 -2.01 -3.86
N PHE A 132 -1.48 -2.80 -3.93
CA PHE A 132 -0.16 -2.55 -3.38
C PHE A 132 0.90 -2.99 -4.38
N VAL A 133 2.08 -2.39 -4.30
CA VAL A 133 3.27 -2.86 -5.02
C VAL A 133 4.17 -3.57 -4.03
N PHE A 134 4.74 -4.71 -4.41
CA PHE A 134 5.53 -5.55 -3.50
C PHE A 134 6.72 -4.80 -2.90
N ARG A 135 7.41 -3.96 -3.68
CA ARG A 135 8.54 -3.13 -3.21
C ARG A 135 8.18 -2.13 -2.10
N ASP A 136 6.91 -1.72 -2.01
CA ASP A 136 6.42 -0.74 -1.03
C ASP A 136 6.09 -1.38 0.33
N LEU A 137 6.17 -2.71 0.42
CA LEU A 137 5.93 -3.46 1.65
C LEU A 137 7.19 -3.51 2.51
N ARG A 138 7.00 -3.44 3.83
CA ARG A 138 8.04 -3.60 4.85
C ARG A 138 7.54 -4.51 5.97
N ARG A 139 8.42 -5.38 6.49
CA ARG A 139 8.13 -6.20 7.67
C ARG A 139 8.35 -5.37 8.93
N LEU A 140 7.43 -5.48 9.87
CA LEU A 140 7.55 -4.88 11.17
C LEU A 140 7.96 -5.94 12.17
N GLU A 141 8.93 -5.62 13.03
CA GLU A 141 9.30 -6.49 14.14
C GLU A 141 8.11 -6.77 15.05
N PRO A 142 8.00 -8.00 15.59
CA PRO A 142 6.96 -8.32 16.56
C PRO A 142 7.19 -7.47 17.83
N ASN A 143 6.14 -6.76 18.26
CA ASN A 143 6.17 -5.96 19.48
C ASN A 143 4.87 -6.20 20.25
N ALA A 144 4.94 -6.43 21.56
CA ALA A 144 3.77 -6.68 22.40
C ALA A 144 2.71 -5.58 22.31
N ARG A 145 3.11 -4.33 22.03
CA ARG A 145 2.21 -3.17 21.87
C ARG A 145 1.67 -2.98 20.45
N ARG A 146 2.10 -3.82 19.49
CA ARG A 146 1.78 -3.67 18.07
C ARG A 146 1.38 -5.01 17.45
N LEU A 147 0.09 -5.13 17.14
CA LEU A 147 -0.44 -6.31 16.47
C LEU A 147 -0.06 -6.36 14.97
N SER A 148 0.29 -5.26 14.32
CA SER A 148 0.62 -5.25 12.89
C SER A 148 2.04 -5.76 12.60
N ASN A 149 2.19 -6.60 11.58
CA ASN A 149 3.47 -7.15 11.11
C ASN A 149 3.90 -6.65 9.71
N VAL A 150 3.04 -5.94 8.99
CA VAL A 150 3.34 -5.35 7.68
C VAL A 150 3.08 -3.86 7.71
N GLU A 151 3.99 -3.11 7.11
CA GLU A 151 3.79 -1.72 6.76
C GLU A 151 3.79 -1.54 5.24
N HIS A 152 2.93 -0.67 4.74
CA HIS A 152 2.94 -0.20 3.37
C HIS A 152 3.25 1.29 3.35
N ILE A 153 4.36 1.65 2.71
CA ILE A 153 4.81 3.03 2.54
C ILE A 153 4.92 3.29 1.04
N PRO A 154 3.96 4.00 0.42
CA PRO A 154 4.13 4.45 -0.95
C PRO A 154 5.31 5.41 -1.03
N GLU A 155 6.24 5.19 -1.96
CA GLU A 155 7.41 6.08 -2.20
C GLU A 155 6.97 7.54 -2.31
N ARG A 156 5.92 7.82 -3.08
CA ARG A 156 5.38 9.19 -3.28
C ARG A 156 4.84 9.83 -2.00
N THR A 157 4.34 9.03 -1.06
CA THR A 157 3.81 9.53 0.21
C THR A 157 4.94 9.74 1.23
N ARG A 158 6.10 9.09 1.06
CA ARG A 158 7.25 9.21 1.96
C ARG A 158 7.75 10.66 2.07
N GLU A 159 8.02 11.30 0.92
CA GLU A 159 8.48 12.69 0.87
C GLU A 159 7.48 13.68 1.50
N SER A 160 6.17 13.42 1.37
CA SER A 160 5.13 14.27 1.96
C SER A 160 4.92 14.02 3.46
N MET A 161 5.17 12.78 3.93
CA MET A 161 5.10 12.45 5.36
C MET A 161 6.27 13.04 6.14
N ASP A 162 7.44 13.13 5.52
CA ASP A 162 8.64 13.68 6.17
C ASP A 162 8.54 15.21 6.36
N LYS A 163 7.72 15.89 5.55
CA LYS A 163 7.46 17.34 5.68
C LYS A 163 6.50 17.71 6.83
N HIS A 164 5.60 16.80 7.24
CA HIS A 164 4.61 17.06 8.27
C HIS A 164 4.64 15.97 9.34
N PHE A 165 5.44 16.17 10.39
CA PHE A 165 5.67 15.19 11.46
C PHE A 165 4.38 14.58 12.02
N LEU A 166 3.40 15.40 12.41
CA LEU A 166 2.13 14.93 13.00
C LEU A 166 1.27 14.14 12.00
N TYR A 167 1.16 14.62 10.76
CA TYR A 167 0.40 13.94 9.72
C TYR A 167 1.07 12.63 9.31
N GLY A 168 2.39 12.63 9.13
CA GLY A 168 3.18 11.43 8.87
C GLY A 168 3.05 10.40 10.00
N TRP A 169 3.09 10.83 11.26
CA TRP A 169 2.86 9.97 12.42
C TRP A 169 1.46 9.35 12.40
N LEU A 170 0.41 10.16 12.19
CA LEU A 170 -0.97 9.69 12.08
C LEU A 170 -1.14 8.70 10.92
N VAL A 171 -0.66 9.02 9.72
CA VAL A 171 -0.79 8.16 8.53
C VAL A 171 -0.02 6.84 8.71
N ARG A 172 1.19 6.88 9.29
CA ARG A 172 1.94 5.64 9.59
C ARG A 172 1.23 4.81 10.64
N ARG A 173 0.67 5.44 11.69
CA ARG A 173 -0.08 4.74 12.74
C ARG A 173 -1.39 4.15 12.22
N PHE A 174 -2.09 4.87 11.35
CA PHE A 174 -3.48 4.61 10.97
C PHE A 174 -3.72 4.31 9.49
N VAL A 175 -2.75 4.17 8.59
CA VAL A 175 -3.03 3.87 7.17
C VAL A 175 -2.07 2.87 6.56
N GLY A 176 -0.84 2.80 7.09
CA GLY A 176 0.20 1.92 6.57
C GLY A 176 0.21 0.51 7.14
N ARG A 177 -0.49 0.22 8.24
CA ARG A 177 -0.20 -0.99 9.04
C ARG A 177 -1.24 -2.09 8.92
N TYR A 178 -0.75 -3.30 8.65
CA TYR A 178 -1.54 -4.49 8.44
C TYR A 178 -1.02 -5.64 9.31
N TRP A 179 -1.94 -6.49 9.76
CA TRP A 179 -1.66 -7.73 10.45
C TRP A 179 -2.04 -8.91 9.55
N VAL A 180 -1.06 -9.76 9.28
CA VAL A 180 -1.18 -11.00 8.52
C VAL A 180 -0.86 -12.16 9.45
N ASN A 181 -1.76 -13.13 9.58
CA ASN A 181 -1.52 -14.29 10.43
C ASN A 181 -0.61 -15.30 9.73
N MET A 182 0.70 -15.21 10.00
CA MET A 182 1.72 -16.10 9.42
C MET A 182 1.65 -17.53 9.94
N LYS A 183 1.18 -17.74 11.18
CA LYS A 183 1.05 -19.10 11.75
C LYS A 183 0.02 -19.93 10.99
N SER A 184 -1.02 -19.28 10.47
CA SER A 184 -2.03 -19.94 9.64
C SER A 184 -1.58 -20.15 8.19
N SER A 185 -0.57 -19.41 7.71
CA SER A 185 -0.21 -19.35 6.29
C SER A 185 0.02 -20.73 5.67
N ALA A 186 0.77 -21.59 6.37
CA ALA A 186 1.11 -22.93 5.90
C ALA A 186 -0.08 -23.90 5.83
N ARG A 187 -1.17 -23.65 6.56
CA ARG A 187 -2.38 -24.49 6.59
C ARG A 187 -3.49 -23.99 5.67
N ASN A 188 -3.26 -22.90 4.93
CA ASN A 188 -4.33 -22.19 4.24
C ASN A 188 -4.75 -22.84 2.92
N ARG A 189 -6.04 -22.71 2.60
CA ARG A 189 -6.70 -23.12 1.34
C ARG A 189 -6.35 -22.17 0.18
N CYS A 190 -5.07 -21.90 -0.01
CA CYS A 190 -4.58 -21.07 -1.12
C CYS A 190 -4.47 -21.91 -2.40
N GLU A 191 -4.57 -21.27 -3.56
CA GLU A 191 -4.42 -21.95 -4.86
C GLU A 191 -3.03 -22.58 -4.99
N VAL A 192 -2.02 -21.91 -4.44
CA VAL A 192 -0.65 -22.43 -4.36
C VAL A 192 -0.09 -22.19 -2.94
N PRO A 193 -0.18 -23.19 -2.04
CA PRO A 193 0.40 -23.10 -0.70
C PRO A 193 1.92 -22.91 -0.75
N GLY A 194 2.48 -22.11 0.16
CA GLY A 194 3.91 -21.85 0.24
C GLY A 194 4.39 -20.60 -0.51
N VAL A 195 3.60 -20.06 -1.45
CA VAL A 195 4.00 -18.88 -2.23
C VAL A 195 4.19 -17.68 -1.31
N TRP A 196 3.19 -17.38 -0.49
CA TRP A 196 3.23 -16.18 0.36
C TRP A 196 4.37 -16.22 1.38
N GLU A 197 4.72 -17.39 1.92
CA GLU A 197 5.83 -17.59 2.85
C GLU A 197 7.18 -17.24 2.22
N ARG A 198 7.38 -17.64 0.96
CA ARG A 198 8.61 -17.32 0.22
C ARG A 198 8.67 -15.85 -0.17
N MET A 199 7.54 -15.27 -0.58
CA MET A 199 7.44 -13.83 -0.82
C MET A 199 7.70 -13.05 0.47
N TRP A 200 7.17 -13.50 1.61
CA TRP A 200 7.33 -12.86 2.91
C TRP A 200 8.79 -12.74 3.33
N GLY A 201 9.59 -13.79 3.09
CA GLY A 201 11.01 -13.79 3.39
C GLY A 201 11.81 -12.71 2.66
N GLN A 202 11.36 -12.31 1.47
CA GLN A 202 12.00 -11.29 0.63
C GLN A 202 11.60 -9.85 0.99
N ILE A 203 10.55 -9.64 1.78
CA ILE A 203 10.14 -8.30 2.18
C ILE A 203 11.17 -7.75 3.18
N PRO A 204 11.80 -6.58 2.95
CA PRO A 204 12.80 -6.06 3.89
C PRO A 204 12.15 -5.59 5.20
N TRP A 205 12.91 -5.61 6.29
CA TRP A 205 12.44 -5.08 7.59
C TRP A 205 12.31 -3.56 7.55
N ALA A 206 11.40 -3.03 8.36
CA ALA A 206 11.23 -1.60 8.52
C ALA A 206 12.45 -1.04 9.28
N GLY A 207 13.17 -0.09 8.68
CA GLY A 207 14.40 0.48 9.23
C GLY A 207 15.67 -0.09 8.59
N GLU A 208 15.62 -1.33 8.09
CA GLU A 208 16.63 -1.84 7.17
C GLU A 208 16.41 -1.17 5.82
N ARG A 209 17.27 -0.21 5.51
CA ARG A 209 17.22 0.53 4.25
C ARG A 209 17.38 -0.45 3.08
N GLY A 210 16.50 -0.29 2.09
CA GLY A 210 16.78 -0.67 0.71
C GLY A 210 17.84 0.24 0.10
N VAL A 211 19.03 0.29 0.72
CA VAL A 211 20.20 1.05 0.25
C VAL A 211 20.49 0.71 -1.21
N ALA A 212 20.44 -0.57 -1.57
CA ALA A 212 20.74 -1.01 -2.93
C ALA A 212 19.71 -0.59 -3.99
N VAL A 213 18.44 -0.36 -3.62
CA VAL A 213 17.40 0.03 -4.61
C VAL A 213 17.26 1.55 -4.65
N ASP A 214 17.33 2.22 -3.50
CA ASP A 214 17.30 3.67 -3.42
C ASP A 214 18.57 4.24 -4.10
N GLU A 215 19.77 3.68 -3.86
CA GLU A 215 21.00 4.10 -4.57
C GLU A 215 20.95 3.78 -6.07
N ALA A 216 20.37 2.66 -6.51
CA ALA A 216 20.27 2.32 -7.93
C ALA A 216 19.26 3.21 -8.67
N VAL A 217 18.18 3.63 -8.00
CA VAL A 217 17.19 4.55 -8.55
C VAL A 217 17.72 5.98 -8.53
N GLU A 218 18.41 6.37 -7.46
CA GLU A 218 19.00 7.70 -7.30
C GLU A 218 20.19 7.89 -8.24
N SER A 219 21.06 6.88 -8.41
CA SER A 219 22.12 6.87 -9.43
C SER A 219 21.57 6.94 -10.85
N ARG A 220 20.53 6.15 -11.20
CA ARG A 220 19.87 6.30 -12.53
C ARG A 220 19.23 7.66 -12.72
N ARG A 221 18.65 8.23 -11.67
CA ARG A 221 18.03 9.56 -11.72
C ARG A 221 19.08 10.66 -11.86
N GLU A 222 20.24 10.49 -11.23
CA GLU A 222 21.37 11.40 -11.31
C GLU A 222 22.09 11.29 -12.65
N GLU A 223 22.24 10.08 -13.19
CA GLU A 223 22.77 9.79 -14.53
C GLU A 223 21.87 10.42 -15.61
N ALA A 224 20.56 10.24 -15.54
CA ALA A 224 19.59 10.91 -16.41
C ALA A 224 19.58 12.44 -16.23
N ARG A 225 20.00 12.96 -15.07
CA ARG A 225 20.14 14.40 -14.81
C ARG A 225 21.43 14.96 -15.41
N ARG A 226 22.52 14.18 -15.39
CA ARG A 226 23.79 14.49 -16.05
C ARG A 226 23.66 14.49 -17.56
N GLU A 227 22.92 13.53 -18.14
CA GLU A 227 22.63 13.51 -19.59
C GLU A 227 21.77 14.70 -20.05
N ARG A 228 21.01 15.33 -19.16
CA ARG A 228 20.19 16.52 -19.47
C ARG A 228 20.93 17.84 -19.35
N VAL A 229 22.22 17.85 -18.98
CA VAL A 229 23.03 19.07 -19.04
C VAL A 229 23.36 19.34 -20.50
N PRO A 230 22.86 20.43 -21.11
CA PRO A 230 23.20 20.77 -22.48
C PRO A 230 24.71 21.00 -22.57
N GLY A 231 25.38 20.27 -23.47
CA GLY A 231 26.81 20.47 -23.73
C GLY A 231 27.14 21.92 -24.07
N PRO A 232 28.43 22.34 -23.93
CA PRO A 232 28.86 23.70 -24.19
C PRO A 232 28.36 24.17 -25.56
N ARG A 233 27.58 25.26 -25.57
CA ARG A 233 27.11 25.87 -26.82
C ARG A 233 28.34 26.32 -27.60
N VAL A 234 28.64 25.60 -28.68
CA VAL A 234 29.63 26.03 -29.66
C VAL A 234 29.14 27.38 -30.20
N PRO A 235 29.92 28.47 -30.05
CA PRO A 235 29.51 29.77 -30.56
C PRO A 235 29.36 29.68 -32.09
N PRO A 236 28.31 30.29 -32.67
CA PRO A 236 28.11 30.26 -34.10
C PRO A 236 29.28 30.92 -34.83
N PRO A 237 29.71 30.38 -35.99
CA PRO A 237 30.79 30.95 -36.77
C PRO A 237 30.44 32.37 -37.23
N PRO A 238 31.43 33.28 -37.30
CA PRO A 238 31.21 34.67 -37.68
C PRO A 238 30.62 34.76 -39.09
N LEU A 239 29.46 35.40 -39.19
CA LEU A 239 28.77 35.68 -40.45
C LEU A 239 29.69 36.49 -41.37
N GLY A 240 30.13 35.85 -42.46
CA GLY A 240 30.88 36.49 -43.52
C GLY A 240 30.11 37.69 -44.10
N ARG A 241 30.81 38.82 -44.23
CA ARG A 241 30.33 40.03 -44.91
C ARG A 241 29.80 39.67 -46.30
N GLN A 242 28.49 39.87 -46.53
CA GLN A 242 27.97 39.90 -47.89
C GLN A 242 28.42 41.18 -48.61
N PRO A 243 28.82 41.11 -49.89
CA PRO A 243 29.24 42.26 -50.67
C PRO A 243 28.04 43.17 -51.02
N GLN A 244 28.24 44.47 -50.78
CA GLN A 244 27.33 45.55 -51.15
C GLN A 244 27.15 45.63 -52.67
N VAL A 245 25.93 45.39 -53.16
CA VAL A 245 25.55 45.67 -54.55
C VAL A 245 25.26 47.16 -54.71
N LYS A 246 26.18 47.87 -55.37
CA LYS A 246 25.99 49.26 -55.80
C LYS A 246 24.87 49.33 -56.83
N LYS A 247 23.77 50.02 -56.48
CA LYS A 247 22.75 50.43 -57.46
C LYS A 247 23.26 51.66 -58.23
N ALA A 248 23.50 51.48 -59.53
CA ALA A 248 23.63 52.58 -60.46
C ALA A 248 22.25 53.19 -60.72
N LYS A 249 22.15 54.52 -60.68
CA LYS A 249 20.98 55.28 -61.11
C LYS A 249 21.47 56.34 -62.10
N LYS A 250 20.71 56.42 -63.20
CA LYS A 250 20.84 57.32 -64.37
C LYS A 250 21.20 58.76 -64.01
#